data_AF-A0A973TVL0-F1
#
_entry.id   AF-A0A973TVL0-F1
#
_cell.length_a   1.000
_cell.length_b   1.000
_cell.length_c   1.000
_cell.angle_alpha   90.00
_cell.angle_beta   90.00
_cell.angle_gamma   90.00
#
_symmetry.space_group_name_H-M   'P 1'
#
loop_
_entity.id
_entity.type
_entity.pdbx_description
1 polymer ?
#
loop_
_entity_poly.entity_id
_entity_poly.type
_entity_poly.pdbx_seq_one_letter_code
_entity_poly.pdbx_strand_id
1 'polypeptide(L)'
;MLLDDERAYRAVAARDARFDGCFILAVRTTRIYCRPSCPAVTPKRRNAEFYPTAAAAQSAGYRACRRCLPDAVPGSPEWNLRADLAARAMRLISDGVVEREGVPGLAAHLGYSERHLTRVLTAELGAGPLALARAHRAHSARLLIETTDLSFTDIAFAAGFASVRQFNDTIRAVFATTPSAMRSTRTASTTAGRITLRLPYRPPFDADGLLAYFRAHAIPGVEHVTDRCYARSLRLPHGQATVRLEPAAGHVSCSLRLTDLRDLGSAVSRVRRLLDLDADPVAVDGFLAADPALRPSV
;
A
#
# COMPACT_ATOMS: atom_id res chain seq x y z
N MET A 1 11.75 10.86 -10.10
CA MET A 1 13.22 11.09 -10.12
C MET A 1 13.62 11.27 -8.66
N LEU A 2 14.55 10.47 -8.14
CA LEU A 2 14.96 10.54 -6.73
C LEU A 2 15.26 12.00 -6.36
N LEU A 3 14.54 12.54 -5.37
CA LEU A 3 14.88 13.80 -4.74
C LEU A 3 16.38 13.78 -4.42
N ASP A 4 17.08 14.86 -4.77
CA ASP A 4 18.46 15.07 -4.33
C ASP A 4 18.60 14.76 -2.83
N ASP A 5 19.67 14.05 -2.45
CA ASP A 5 19.84 13.51 -1.09
C ASP A 5 19.76 14.61 -0.02
N GLU A 6 20.20 15.83 -0.32
CA GLU A 6 20.07 16.97 0.60
C GLU A 6 18.62 17.41 0.77
N ARG A 7 17.84 17.41 -0.31
CA ARG A 7 16.39 17.69 -0.24
C ARG A 7 15.65 16.60 0.52
N ALA A 8 15.98 15.33 0.27
CA ALA A 8 15.43 14.19 1.00
C ALA A 8 15.76 14.30 2.51
N TYR A 9 16.99 14.69 2.86
CA TYR A 9 17.38 14.89 4.25
C TYR A 9 16.65 16.06 4.91
N ARG A 10 16.43 17.18 4.21
CA ARG A 10 15.62 18.30 4.72
C ARG A 10 14.17 17.88 4.98
N ALA A 11 13.56 17.10 4.08
CA ALA A 11 12.22 16.57 4.27
C ALA A 11 12.11 15.68 5.52
N VAL A 12 13.11 14.81 5.75
CA VAL A 12 13.22 14.01 6.98
C VAL A 12 13.38 14.90 8.21
N ALA A 13 14.26 15.90 8.15
CA ALA A 13 14.53 16.80 9.27
C ALA A 13 13.27 17.60 9.65
N ALA A 14 12.46 18.01 8.66
CA ALA A 14 11.18 18.67 8.85
C ALA A 14 10.04 17.71 9.24
N ARG A 15 10.26 16.39 9.20
CA ARG A 15 9.24 15.34 9.39
C ARG A 15 8.02 15.52 8.47
N ASP A 16 8.28 15.92 7.24
CA ASP A 16 7.22 16.28 6.29
C ASP A 16 6.51 15.03 5.74
N ALA A 17 5.27 14.82 6.18
CA ALA A 17 4.44 13.68 5.80
C ALA A 17 4.06 13.68 4.30
N ARG A 18 4.21 14.80 3.59
CA ARG A 18 3.98 14.85 2.13
C ARG A 18 4.98 13.99 1.37
N PHE A 19 6.17 13.78 1.93
CA PHE A 19 7.20 12.94 1.35
C PHE A 19 7.09 11.46 1.76
N ASP A 20 6.17 11.12 2.66
CA ASP A 20 5.94 9.72 3.02
C ASP A 20 5.57 8.93 1.76
N GLY A 21 6.31 7.84 1.49
CA GLY A 21 6.10 6.99 0.32
C GLY A 21 6.91 7.42 -0.90
N CYS A 22 7.34 8.68 -1.00
CA CYS A 22 8.19 9.17 -2.09
C CYS A 22 9.60 8.55 -2.06
N PHE A 23 10.13 8.34 -0.85
CA PHE A 23 11.39 7.66 -0.60
C PHE A 23 11.40 7.08 0.82
N ILE A 24 12.41 6.26 1.10
CA ILE A 24 12.66 5.60 2.36
C ILE A 24 14.01 6.06 2.90
N LEU A 25 14.05 6.53 4.15
CA LEU A 25 15.28 6.82 4.86
C LEU A 25 15.83 5.52 5.46
N ALA A 26 17.07 5.17 5.18
CA ALA A 26 17.82 4.11 5.84
C ALA A 26 18.94 4.70 6.69
N VAL A 27 19.12 4.15 7.90
CA VAL A 27 20.12 4.63 8.87
C VAL A 27 21.24 3.61 8.98
N ARG A 28 22.44 3.96 8.46
CA ARG A 28 23.60 3.07 8.38
C ARG A 28 23.96 2.42 9.72
N THR A 29 23.98 3.23 10.78
CA THR A 29 24.42 2.78 12.13
C THR A 29 23.47 1.81 12.80
N THR A 30 22.15 1.94 12.58
CA THR A 30 21.16 1.07 13.22
C THR A 30 20.64 -0.03 12.30
N ARG A 31 20.94 0.06 11.00
CA ARG A 31 20.40 -0.82 9.94
C ARG A 31 18.86 -0.85 9.95
N ILE A 32 18.26 0.31 10.20
CA ILE A 32 16.80 0.52 10.22
C ILE A 32 16.43 1.45 9.09
N TYR A 33 15.33 1.16 8.40
CA TYR A 33 14.69 2.09 7.48
C TYR A 33 13.35 2.64 8.01
N CYS A 34 13.02 3.87 7.64
CA CYS A 34 11.94 4.70 8.17
C CYS A 34 11.28 5.50 7.03
N ARG A 35 10.06 6.00 7.28
CA ARG A 35 9.42 7.02 6.44
C ARG A 35 9.96 8.42 6.80
N PRO A 36 9.89 9.39 5.88
CA PRO A 36 10.31 10.78 6.14
C PRO A 36 9.70 11.43 7.38
N SER A 37 8.41 11.22 7.65
CA SER A 37 7.72 11.77 8.84
C SER A 37 7.97 11.02 10.15
N CYS A 38 8.94 10.11 10.18
CA CYS A 38 9.19 9.28 11.36
C CYS A 38 9.43 10.14 12.62
N PRO A 39 8.71 9.89 13.73
CA PRO A 39 8.89 10.66 14.97
C PRO A 39 10.18 10.30 15.73
N ALA A 40 10.97 9.34 15.23
CA ALA A 40 12.27 9.01 15.81
C ALA A 40 13.23 10.21 15.72
N VAL A 41 14.33 10.13 16.46
CA VAL A 41 15.39 11.13 16.39
C VAL A 41 15.99 11.10 14.98
N THR A 42 16.04 12.26 14.33
CA THR A 42 16.62 12.41 13.00
C THR A 42 18.11 12.02 13.05
N PRO A 43 18.56 11.05 12.24
CA PRO A 43 19.96 10.63 12.25
C PRO A 43 20.86 11.75 11.73
N LYS A 44 22.15 11.70 12.10
CA LYS A 44 23.16 12.59 11.49
C LYS A 44 23.23 12.32 10.00
N ARG A 45 23.36 13.37 9.17
CA ARG A 45 23.38 13.30 7.70
C ARG A 45 24.30 12.21 7.14
N ARG A 46 25.52 12.07 7.68
CA ARG A 46 26.50 11.04 7.28
C ARG A 46 26.01 9.59 7.44
N ASN A 47 25.01 9.37 8.30
CA ASN A 47 24.43 8.06 8.57
C ASN A 47 23.13 7.83 7.82
N ALA A 48 22.63 8.83 7.07
CA ALA A 48 21.40 8.77 6.30
C ALA A 48 21.69 8.34 4.85
N GLU A 49 20.94 7.36 4.39
CA GLU A 49 20.90 6.84 3.02
C GLU A 49 19.45 6.79 2.56
N PHE A 50 19.20 6.96 1.26
CA PHE A 50 17.84 7.03 0.73
C PHE A 50 17.62 5.93 -0.29
N TYR A 51 16.43 5.32 -0.23
CA TYR A 51 16.00 4.28 -1.14
C TYR A 51 14.64 4.64 -1.75
N PRO A 52 14.37 4.26 -3.02
CA PRO A 52 13.09 4.54 -3.65
C PRO A 52 11.93 3.75 -3.03
N THR A 53 12.21 2.56 -2.48
CA THR A 53 11.18 1.67 -1.92
C THR A 53 11.66 0.97 -0.64
N ALA A 54 10.71 0.50 0.16
CA ALA A 54 11.01 -0.37 1.28
C ALA A 54 11.66 -1.69 0.82
N ALA A 55 11.23 -2.23 -0.32
CA ALA A 55 11.82 -3.43 -0.91
C ALA A 55 13.32 -3.23 -1.26
N ALA A 56 13.70 -2.05 -1.76
CA ALA A 56 15.09 -1.72 -2.03
C ALA A 56 15.91 -1.63 -0.73
N ALA A 57 15.40 -0.96 0.30
CA ALA A 57 16.05 -0.90 1.61
C ALA A 57 16.18 -2.29 2.26
N GLN A 58 15.14 -3.13 2.17
CA GLN A 58 15.17 -4.52 2.65
C GLN A 58 16.20 -5.36 1.90
N SER A 59 16.27 -5.23 0.57
CA SER A 59 17.27 -5.91 -0.26
C SER A 59 18.69 -5.47 0.09
N ALA A 60 18.86 -4.21 0.50
CA ALA A 60 20.13 -3.69 1.03
C ALA A 60 20.41 -4.12 2.48
N GLY A 61 19.56 -4.96 3.10
CA GLY A 61 19.74 -5.55 4.42
C GLY A 61 19.35 -4.66 5.60
N TYR A 62 18.49 -3.66 5.37
CA TYR A 62 17.88 -2.87 6.43
C TYR A 62 16.56 -3.50 6.89
N ARG A 63 16.23 -3.38 8.18
CA ARG A 63 14.93 -3.80 8.74
C ARG A 63 13.98 -2.62 8.91
N ALA A 64 12.67 -2.89 8.95
CA ALA A 64 11.67 -1.85 9.14
C ALA A 64 11.76 -1.20 10.53
N CYS A 65 11.52 0.10 10.59
CA CYS A 65 11.35 0.81 11.84
C CYS A 65 10.08 0.36 12.56
N ARG A 66 10.23 0.03 13.85
CA ARG A 66 9.11 -0.39 14.70
C ARG A 66 8.21 0.78 15.13
N ARG A 67 8.66 2.03 14.98
CA ARG A 67 7.93 3.23 15.41
C ARG A 67 7.06 3.84 14.32
N CYS A 68 7.65 4.16 13.17
CA CYS A 68 6.95 4.91 12.12
C CYS A 68 6.24 4.03 11.09
N LEU A 69 6.48 2.72 11.11
CA LEU A 69 5.78 1.77 10.26
C LEU A 69 5.88 2.16 8.78
N PRO A 70 7.11 2.28 8.23
CA PRO A 70 7.33 2.85 6.89
C PRO A 70 6.56 2.12 5.79
N ASP A 71 6.27 0.84 6.00
CA ASP A 71 5.53 0.03 5.04
C ASP A 71 4.03 0.34 5.01
N ALA A 72 3.49 1.04 6.01
CA ALA A 72 2.07 1.43 6.12
C ALA A 72 1.71 2.70 5.35
N VAL A 73 2.66 3.26 4.61
CA VAL A 73 2.43 4.42 3.77
C VAL A 73 2.11 3.93 2.36
N PRO A 74 1.12 4.54 1.68
CA PRO A 74 1.01 4.46 0.22
C PRO A 74 2.37 4.55 -0.46
N GLY A 75 2.56 3.84 -1.56
CA GLY A 75 3.73 4.00 -2.41
C GLY A 75 3.99 5.45 -2.85
N SER A 76 5.05 5.68 -3.63
CA SER A 76 5.35 7.02 -4.14
C SER A 76 4.19 7.54 -4.99
N PRO A 77 3.70 8.78 -4.77
CA PRO A 77 2.68 9.39 -5.62
C PRO A 77 3.07 9.47 -7.09
N GLU A 78 4.37 9.56 -7.40
CA GLU A 78 4.86 9.57 -8.78
C GLU A 78 4.44 8.30 -9.56
N TRP A 79 4.24 7.16 -8.88
CA TRP A 79 3.80 5.91 -9.52
C TRP A 79 2.35 6.00 -10.01
N ASN A 80 1.50 6.76 -9.31
CA ASN A 80 0.11 6.92 -9.70
C ASN A 80 -0.02 7.83 -10.93
N LEU A 81 0.88 8.82 -11.05
CA LEU A 81 0.89 9.79 -12.14
C LEU A 81 1.48 9.24 -13.45
N ARG A 82 2.52 8.40 -13.40
CA ARG A 82 3.31 8.07 -14.60
C ARG A 82 2.69 7.05 -15.55
N ALA A 83 1.65 6.31 -15.14
CA ALA A 83 0.98 5.26 -15.93
C ALA A 83 1.94 4.28 -16.67
N ASP A 84 3.19 4.18 -16.22
CA ASP A 84 4.28 3.49 -16.90
C ASP A 84 4.32 2.00 -16.54
N LEU A 85 5.30 1.30 -17.10
CA LEU A 85 5.48 -0.13 -16.87
C LEU A 85 5.63 -0.47 -15.38
N ALA A 86 6.42 0.30 -14.64
CA ALA A 86 6.63 0.05 -13.21
C ALA A 86 5.36 0.28 -12.39
N ALA A 87 4.61 1.35 -12.67
CA ALA A 87 3.33 1.60 -12.05
C ALA A 87 2.31 0.48 -12.31
N ARG A 88 2.21 0.03 -13.57
CA ARG A 88 1.34 -1.11 -13.95
C ARG A 88 1.76 -2.38 -13.24
N ALA A 89 3.06 -2.66 -13.17
CA ALA A 89 3.59 -3.82 -12.46
C ALA A 89 3.27 -3.78 -10.96
N MET A 90 3.47 -2.63 -10.31
CA MET A 90 3.17 -2.48 -8.88
C MET A 90 1.69 -2.67 -8.56
N ARG A 91 0.78 -2.24 -9.46
CA ARG A 91 -0.66 -2.51 -9.33
C ARG A 91 -0.96 -4.01 -9.38
N LEU A 92 -0.36 -4.74 -10.31
CA LEU A 92 -0.54 -6.18 -10.42
C LEU A 92 0.12 -6.95 -9.27
N ILE A 93 1.28 -6.50 -8.78
CA ILE A 93 1.93 -7.04 -7.58
C ILE A 93 1.03 -6.82 -6.36
N SER A 94 0.45 -5.64 -6.20
CA SER A 94 -0.46 -5.33 -5.09
C SER A 94 -1.79 -6.07 -5.20
N ASP A 95 -2.24 -6.39 -6.42
CA ASP A 95 -3.37 -7.31 -6.65
C ASP A 95 -2.99 -8.79 -6.47
N GLY A 96 -1.74 -9.12 -6.13
CA GLY A 96 -1.29 -10.48 -5.83
C GLY A 96 -0.99 -11.35 -7.05
N VAL A 97 -0.72 -10.77 -8.23
CA VAL A 97 -0.44 -11.54 -9.45
C VAL A 97 0.83 -12.37 -9.31
N VAL A 98 1.87 -11.85 -8.66
CA VAL A 98 3.14 -12.58 -8.46
C VAL A 98 2.94 -13.82 -7.58
N GLU A 99 2.05 -13.74 -6.60
CA GLU A 99 1.71 -14.87 -5.74
C GLU A 99 0.97 -15.97 -6.50
N ARG A 100 0.09 -15.59 -7.43
CA ARG A 100 -0.76 -16.54 -8.18
C ARG A 100 -0.06 -17.14 -9.39
N GLU A 101 0.68 -16.33 -10.13
CA GLU A 101 1.18 -16.66 -11.47
C GLU A 101 2.71 -16.50 -11.59
N GLY A 102 3.38 -16.08 -10.51
CA GLY A 102 4.81 -15.82 -10.50
C GLY A 102 5.21 -14.58 -11.30
N VAL A 103 6.53 -14.38 -11.43
CA VAL A 103 7.10 -13.37 -12.33
C VAL A 103 6.75 -13.62 -13.81
N PRO A 104 6.69 -14.88 -14.31
CA PRO A 104 6.28 -15.15 -15.69
C PRO A 104 4.87 -14.63 -15.99
N GLY A 105 3.90 -14.86 -15.09
CA GLY A 105 2.54 -14.34 -15.26
C GLY A 105 2.49 -12.82 -15.24
N LEU A 106 3.18 -12.19 -14.28
CA LEU A 106 3.28 -10.72 -14.23
C LEU A 106 3.82 -10.13 -15.55
N ALA A 107 4.86 -10.74 -16.10
CA ALA A 107 5.46 -10.37 -17.39
C ALA A 107 4.45 -10.53 -18.54
N ALA A 108 3.71 -11.64 -18.59
CA ALA A 108 2.68 -11.90 -19.59
C ALA A 108 1.55 -10.86 -19.55
N HIS A 109 1.03 -10.52 -18.36
CA HIS A 109 -0.01 -9.46 -18.19
C HIS A 109 0.45 -8.08 -18.67
N LEU A 110 1.76 -7.82 -18.62
CA LEU A 110 2.32 -6.54 -19.03
C LEU A 110 2.76 -6.51 -20.49
N GLY A 111 2.90 -7.67 -21.14
CA GLY A 111 3.36 -7.80 -22.53
C GLY A 111 4.88 -7.71 -22.69
N TYR A 112 5.66 -8.07 -21.67
CA TYR A 112 7.13 -7.96 -21.68
C TYR A 112 7.80 -9.27 -21.23
N SER A 113 9.09 -9.43 -21.54
CA SER A 113 9.88 -10.54 -20.98
C SER A 113 10.23 -10.30 -19.50
N GLU A 114 10.39 -11.38 -18.73
CA GLU A 114 10.78 -11.32 -17.31
C GLU A 114 12.09 -10.55 -17.09
N ARG A 115 13.05 -10.73 -18.00
CA ARG A 115 14.35 -10.03 -17.96
C ARG A 115 14.18 -8.53 -18.14
N HIS A 116 13.35 -8.10 -19.09
CA HIS A 116 13.08 -6.68 -19.31
C HIS A 116 12.36 -6.08 -18.10
N LEU A 117 11.31 -6.75 -17.62
CA LEU A 117 10.53 -6.32 -16.46
C LEU A 117 11.42 -6.18 -15.22
N THR A 118 12.24 -7.19 -14.91
CA THR A 118 13.15 -7.17 -13.76
C THR A 118 14.13 -6.00 -13.86
N ARG A 119 14.68 -5.75 -15.05
CA ARG A 119 15.60 -4.63 -15.28
C ARG A 119 14.94 -3.28 -15.03
N VAL A 120 13.72 -3.07 -15.55
CA VAL A 120 12.97 -1.82 -15.37
C VAL A 120 12.63 -1.62 -13.89
N LEU A 121 12.05 -2.62 -13.22
CA LEU A 121 11.70 -2.51 -11.80
C LEU A 121 12.94 -2.30 -10.91
N THR A 122 14.05 -2.97 -11.21
CA THR A 122 15.29 -2.77 -10.44
C THR A 122 15.84 -1.36 -10.63
N ALA A 123 15.82 -0.84 -11.87
CA ALA A 123 16.31 0.51 -12.16
C ALA A 123 15.45 1.60 -11.51
N GLU A 124 14.12 1.44 -11.53
CA GLU A 124 13.20 2.49 -11.07
C GLU A 124 12.83 2.36 -9.58
N LEU A 125 12.67 1.13 -9.09
CA LEU A 125 12.18 0.85 -7.74
C LEU A 125 13.27 0.28 -6.82
N GLY A 126 14.48 0.08 -7.33
CA GLY A 126 15.63 -0.46 -6.59
C GLY A 126 15.49 -1.93 -6.19
N ALA A 127 14.45 -2.63 -6.68
CA ALA A 127 14.16 -4.01 -6.33
C ALA A 127 13.45 -4.74 -7.47
N GLY A 128 13.71 -6.04 -7.61
CA GLY A 128 13.03 -6.90 -8.57
C GLY A 128 11.61 -7.30 -8.13
N PRO A 129 10.80 -7.88 -9.04
CA PRO A 129 9.39 -8.17 -8.78
C PRO A 129 9.13 -9.08 -7.57
N LEU A 130 9.96 -10.11 -7.34
CA LEU A 130 9.82 -10.99 -6.17
C LEU A 130 10.07 -10.27 -4.84
N ALA A 131 11.04 -9.35 -4.80
CA ALA A 131 11.34 -8.58 -3.60
C ALA A 131 10.22 -7.58 -3.30
N LEU A 132 9.68 -6.93 -4.33
CA LEU A 132 8.51 -6.05 -4.23
C LEU A 132 7.28 -6.79 -3.72
N ALA A 133 6.99 -7.97 -4.29
CA ALA A 133 5.89 -8.83 -3.85
C ALA A 133 6.07 -9.30 -2.40
N ARG A 134 7.28 -9.72 -2.01
CA ARG A 134 7.59 -10.09 -0.62
C ARG A 134 7.37 -8.93 0.36
N ALA A 135 7.82 -7.73 0.02
CA ALA A 135 7.61 -6.54 0.85
C ALA A 135 6.10 -6.23 0.98
N HIS A 136 5.36 -6.32 -0.12
CA HIS A 136 3.90 -6.13 -0.12
C HIS A 136 3.20 -7.14 0.80
N ARG A 137 3.51 -8.43 0.70
CA ARG A 137 2.94 -9.46 1.57
C ARG A 137 3.24 -9.24 3.04
N ALA A 138 4.49 -8.89 3.37
CA ALA A 138 4.89 -8.59 4.74
C ALA A 138 4.06 -7.42 5.31
N HIS A 139 3.82 -6.40 4.49
CA HIS A 139 3.00 -5.27 4.86
C HIS A 139 1.52 -5.65 5.08
N SER A 140 0.92 -6.35 4.11
CA SER A 140 -0.47 -6.81 4.21
C SER A 140 -0.68 -7.69 5.44
N ALA A 141 0.23 -8.64 5.71
CA ALA A 141 0.21 -9.45 6.92
C ALA A 141 0.24 -8.61 8.19
N ARG A 142 1.14 -7.62 8.26
CA ARG A 142 1.23 -6.73 9.41
C ARG A 142 -0.07 -5.98 9.67
N LEU A 143 -0.67 -5.41 8.62
CA LEU A 143 -1.94 -4.71 8.74
C LEU A 143 -3.01 -5.62 9.35
N LEU A 144 -3.10 -6.87 8.89
CA LEU A 144 -4.06 -7.84 9.42
C LEU A 144 -3.76 -8.25 10.86
N ILE A 145 -2.49 -8.40 11.23
CA ILE A 145 -2.09 -8.70 12.62
C ILE A 145 -2.53 -7.58 13.57
N GLU A 146 -2.40 -6.32 13.14
CA GLU A 146 -2.63 -5.13 13.98
C GLU A 146 -4.10 -4.67 13.99
N THR A 147 -4.87 -5.01 12.95
CA THR A 147 -6.25 -4.49 12.78
C THR A 147 -7.34 -5.54 12.89
N THR A 148 -7.00 -6.84 12.93
CA THR A 148 -7.97 -7.94 12.95
C THR A 148 -7.62 -9.00 14.00
N ASP A 149 -8.65 -9.70 14.48
CA ASP A 149 -8.52 -10.83 15.41
C ASP A 149 -8.47 -12.20 14.68
N LEU A 150 -8.21 -12.21 13.37
CA LEU A 150 -8.04 -13.42 12.58
C LEU A 150 -6.96 -14.34 13.17
N SER A 151 -7.07 -15.65 12.95
CA SER A 151 -5.99 -16.57 13.34
C SER A 151 -4.72 -16.25 12.53
N PHE A 152 -3.53 -16.53 13.08
CA PHE A 152 -2.29 -16.31 12.32
C PHE A 152 -2.23 -17.16 11.04
N THR A 153 -2.90 -18.31 11.03
CA THR A 153 -3.08 -19.15 9.84
C THR A 153 -3.88 -18.40 8.77
N ASP A 154 -5.02 -17.84 9.14
CA ASP A 154 -5.86 -17.06 8.22
C ASP A 154 -5.13 -15.82 7.70
N ILE A 155 -4.40 -15.13 8.57
CA ILE A 155 -3.60 -13.96 8.19
C ILE A 155 -2.51 -14.34 7.19
N ALA A 156 -1.81 -15.45 7.41
CA ALA A 156 -0.77 -15.91 6.49
C ALA A 156 -1.34 -16.12 5.08
N PHE A 157 -2.47 -16.82 4.97
CA PHE A 157 -3.11 -17.06 3.68
C PHE A 157 -3.73 -15.80 3.07
N ALA A 158 -4.36 -14.95 3.88
CA ALA A 158 -4.93 -13.68 3.44
C ALA A 158 -3.88 -12.68 2.95
N ALA A 159 -2.66 -12.75 3.49
CA ALA A 159 -1.52 -11.96 3.04
C ALA A 159 -0.73 -12.61 1.89
N GLY A 160 -1.21 -13.73 1.31
CA GLY A 160 -0.60 -14.37 0.14
C GLY A 160 0.64 -15.23 0.44
N PHE A 161 0.82 -15.69 1.67
CA PHE A 161 1.86 -16.67 1.99
C PHE A 161 1.41 -18.09 1.65
N ALA A 162 2.32 -18.90 1.10
CA ALA A 162 2.05 -20.31 0.80
C ALA A 162 2.03 -21.19 2.06
N SER A 163 2.66 -20.73 3.15
CA SER A 163 2.67 -21.45 4.43
C SER A 163 2.86 -20.51 5.62
N VAL A 164 2.38 -20.95 6.79
CA VAL A 164 2.58 -20.25 8.07
C VAL A 164 4.07 -20.13 8.43
N ARG A 165 4.90 -21.11 8.05
CA ARG A 165 6.35 -21.05 8.24
C ARG A 165 6.97 -19.88 7.47
N GLN A 166 6.67 -19.77 6.18
CA GLN A 166 7.16 -18.68 5.33
C GLN A 166 6.70 -17.31 5.82
N PHE A 167 5.45 -17.23 6.30
CA PHE A 167 4.90 -16.06 6.96
C PHE A 167 5.72 -15.67 8.20
N ASN A 168 5.94 -16.59 9.12
CA ASN A 168 6.72 -16.34 10.34
C ASN A 168 8.15 -15.89 10.02
N ASP A 169 8.81 -16.55 9.07
CA ASP A 169 10.17 -16.23 8.65
C ASP A 169 10.25 -14.83 8.02
N THR A 170 9.26 -14.47 7.19
CA THR A 170 9.21 -13.15 6.55
C THR A 170 8.92 -12.04 7.55
N ILE A 171 7.96 -12.23 8.46
CA ILE A 171 7.65 -11.25 9.51
C ILE A 171 8.88 -11.01 10.40
N ARG A 172 9.57 -12.08 10.80
CA ARG A 172 10.80 -11.97 11.60
C ARG A 172 11.90 -11.25 10.83
N ALA A 173 12.11 -11.57 9.56
CA ALA A 173 13.14 -10.94 8.74
C ALA A 173 12.88 -9.44 8.52
N VAL A 174 11.64 -9.04 8.22
CA VAL A 174 11.31 -7.66 7.86
C VAL A 174 11.14 -6.76 9.09
N PHE A 175 10.43 -7.24 10.12
CA PHE A 175 10.04 -6.44 11.29
C PHE A 175 10.87 -6.73 12.55
N ALA A 176 11.73 -7.75 12.52
CA ALA A 176 12.51 -8.22 13.67
C ALA A 176 11.65 -8.50 14.90
N THR A 177 10.42 -8.96 14.73
CA THR A 177 9.48 -9.31 15.81
C THR A 177 8.65 -10.52 15.39
N THR A 178 7.94 -11.15 16.32
CA THR A 178 7.02 -12.25 16.01
C THR A 178 5.61 -11.73 15.75
N PRO A 179 4.77 -12.46 14.98
CA PRO A 179 3.36 -12.09 14.78
C PRO A 179 2.60 -11.91 16.10
N SER A 180 2.83 -12.79 17.08
CA SER A 180 2.22 -12.69 18.41
C SER A 180 2.61 -11.41 19.15
N ALA A 181 3.88 -11.00 19.07
CA ALA A 181 4.34 -9.77 19.71
C ALA A 181 3.85 -8.50 18.98
N MET A 182 3.52 -8.59 17.70
CA MET A 182 2.93 -7.48 16.93
C MET A 182 1.46 -7.25 17.29
N ARG A 183 0.73 -8.30 17.67
CA ARG A 183 -0.65 -8.21 18.13
C ARG A 183 -0.68 -7.62 19.55
N SER A 184 -0.70 -6.30 19.68
CA SER A 184 -0.98 -5.64 20.96
C SER A 184 -2.45 -5.85 21.32
N THR A 185 -2.76 -6.05 22.61
CA THR A 185 -4.12 -6.22 23.17
C THR A 185 -5.06 -5.08 22.75
N ARG A 186 -5.76 -5.26 21.63
CA ARG A 186 -6.87 -4.43 21.19
C ARG A 186 -8.00 -5.37 20.80
N THR A 187 -9.16 -5.15 21.38
CA THR A 187 -10.42 -5.82 21.03
C THR A 187 -10.89 -5.26 19.69
N ALA A 188 -10.66 -5.98 18.59
CA ALA A 188 -11.31 -5.69 17.34
C ALA A 188 -12.59 -6.57 17.28
N SER A 189 -13.77 -5.94 17.31
CA SER A 189 -15.02 -6.72 17.24
C SER A 189 -15.16 -7.36 15.85
N THR A 190 -14.76 -8.62 15.71
CA THR A 190 -15.06 -9.44 14.51
C THR A 190 -16.46 -10.02 14.63
N THR A 191 -17.36 -9.67 13.71
CA THR A 191 -18.55 -10.47 13.45
C THR A 191 -18.19 -11.54 12.42
N ALA A 192 -18.55 -12.80 12.68
CA ALA A 192 -18.25 -13.92 11.78
C ALA A 192 -18.57 -13.58 10.31
N GLY A 193 -17.58 -13.75 9.43
CA GLY A 193 -17.69 -13.51 7.99
C GLY A 193 -17.53 -12.06 7.53
N ARG A 194 -17.23 -11.10 8.40
CA ARG A 194 -16.93 -9.70 8.03
C ARG A 194 -15.58 -9.24 8.61
N ILE A 195 -14.74 -8.69 7.74
CA ILE A 195 -13.46 -8.08 8.11
C ILE A 195 -13.59 -6.57 7.96
N THR A 196 -13.25 -5.81 9.00
CA THR A 196 -13.25 -4.35 8.95
C THR A 196 -11.81 -3.85 9.04
N LEU A 197 -11.42 -3.02 8.08
CA LEU A 197 -10.10 -2.42 7.94
C LEU A 197 -10.23 -0.89 7.94
N ARG A 198 -9.19 -0.21 8.42
CA ARG A 198 -9.04 1.24 8.28
C ARG A 198 -8.05 1.50 7.15
N LEU A 199 -8.53 2.11 6.07
CA LEU A 199 -7.71 2.41 4.90
C LEU A 199 -7.31 3.90 4.95
N PRO A 200 -6.07 4.24 5.35
CA PRO A 200 -5.61 5.63 5.35
C PRO A 200 -5.52 6.16 3.91
N TYR A 201 -5.77 7.47 3.77
CA TYR A 201 -5.63 8.22 2.51
C TYR A 201 -4.66 9.39 2.66
N ARG A 202 -4.19 9.92 1.53
CA ARG A 202 -3.44 11.18 1.49
C ARG A 202 -4.42 12.36 1.44
N PRO A 203 -4.40 13.29 2.42
CA PRO A 203 -5.27 14.47 2.38
C PRO A 203 -4.78 15.51 1.36
N PRO A 204 -5.66 16.38 0.83
CA PRO A 204 -7.13 16.40 1.01
C PRO A 204 -7.85 15.19 0.39
N PHE A 205 -9.02 14.82 0.92
CA PHE A 205 -9.84 13.73 0.34
C PHE A 205 -11.27 14.22 0.18
N ASP A 206 -11.69 14.43 -1.07
CA ASP A 206 -13.04 14.88 -1.43
C ASP A 206 -14.05 13.71 -1.37
N ALA A 207 -14.41 13.34 -0.15
CA ALA A 207 -15.36 12.26 0.11
C ALA A 207 -16.75 12.56 -0.49
N ASP A 208 -17.22 13.80 -0.39
CA ASP A 208 -18.55 14.20 -0.81
C ASP A 208 -18.66 14.20 -2.34
N GLY A 209 -17.68 14.76 -3.04
CA GLY A 209 -17.62 14.72 -4.50
C GLY A 209 -17.47 13.31 -5.04
N LEU A 210 -16.66 12.46 -4.39
CA LEU A 210 -16.51 11.05 -4.79
C LEU A 210 -17.80 10.25 -4.60
N LEU A 211 -18.52 10.44 -3.49
CA LEU A 211 -19.82 9.81 -3.26
C LEU A 211 -20.88 10.34 -4.24
N ALA A 212 -20.86 11.63 -4.57
CA ALA A 212 -21.72 12.21 -5.59
C ALA A 212 -21.46 11.59 -6.98
N TYR A 213 -20.19 11.46 -7.35
CA TYR A 213 -19.77 10.79 -8.58
C TYR A 213 -20.28 9.34 -8.62
N PHE A 214 -20.05 8.55 -7.57
CA PHE A 214 -20.54 7.17 -7.53
C PHE A 214 -22.07 7.09 -7.59
N ARG A 215 -22.80 8.00 -6.94
CA ARG A 215 -24.26 8.01 -6.99
C ARG A 215 -24.77 8.24 -8.41
N ALA A 216 -24.14 9.14 -9.16
CA ALA A 216 -24.51 9.44 -10.54
C ALA A 216 -24.22 8.29 -11.52
N HIS A 217 -23.27 7.41 -11.19
CA HIS A 217 -22.81 6.31 -12.06
C HIS A 217 -23.12 4.91 -11.52
N ALA A 218 -23.96 4.82 -10.48
CA ALA A 218 -24.22 3.57 -9.77
C ALA A 218 -24.86 2.53 -10.70
N ILE A 219 -24.24 1.35 -10.79
CA ILE A 219 -24.80 0.23 -11.56
C ILE A 219 -25.88 -0.49 -10.74
N PRO A 220 -27.16 -0.50 -11.19
CA PRO A 220 -28.24 -1.16 -10.46
C PRO A 220 -27.95 -2.63 -10.18
N GLY A 221 -28.17 -3.05 -8.93
CA GLY A 221 -27.94 -4.43 -8.49
C GLY A 221 -26.47 -4.79 -8.21
N VAL A 222 -25.52 -3.93 -8.56
CA VAL A 222 -24.08 -4.13 -8.29
C VAL A 222 -23.56 -3.15 -7.24
N GLU A 223 -24.03 -1.90 -7.31
CA GLU A 223 -23.56 -0.80 -6.47
C GLU A 223 -24.72 -0.17 -5.72
N HIS A 224 -24.45 0.25 -4.49
CA HIS A 224 -25.39 0.97 -3.64
C HIS A 224 -24.68 2.16 -2.99
N VAL A 225 -25.21 3.36 -3.20
CA VAL A 225 -24.60 4.60 -2.75
C VAL A 225 -25.60 5.39 -1.94
N THR A 226 -25.15 5.87 -0.78
CA THR A 226 -25.86 6.77 0.12
C THR A 226 -24.98 7.98 0.39
N ASP A 227 -25.47 8.96 1.14
CA ASP A 227 -24.72 10.18 1.44
C ASP A 227 -23.47 9.96 2.30
N ARG A 228 -23.33 8.79 2.94
CA ARG A 228 -22.20 8.49 3.83
C ARG A 228 -21.48 7.19 3.52
N CYS A 229 -21.97 6.44 2.53
CA CYS A 229 -21.53 5.09 2.30
C CYS A 229 -21.64 4.71 0.83
N TYR A 230 -20.60 4.05 0.34
CA TYR A 230 -20.58 3.34 -0.93
C TYR A 230 -20.42 1.83 -0.68
N ALA A 231 -21.22 1.01 -1.35
CA ALA A 231 -21.11 -0.44 -1.29
C ALA A 231 -21.17 -1.05 -2.68
N ARG A 232 -20.42 -2.13 -2.89
CA ARG A 232 -20.43 -2.88 -4.17
C ARG A 232 -20.10 -4.34 -3.99
N SER A 233 -20.42 -5.15 -5.00
CA SER A 233 -19.78 -6.45 -5.19
C SER A 233 -18.44 -6.32 -5.93
N LEU A 234 -17.53 -7.24 -5.63
CA LEU A 234 -16.22 -7.40 -6.25
C LEU A 234 -16.10 -8.83 -6.77
N ARG A 235 -15.63 -8.99 -8.00
CA ARG A 235 -15.13 -10.27 -8.51
C ARG A 235 -13.65 -10.37 -8.15
N LEU A 236 -13.25 -11.38 -7.39
CA LEU A 236 -11.88 -11.61 -6.94
C LEU A 236 -11.36 -12.95 -7.48
N PRO A 237 -10.05 -13.23 -7.40
CA PRO A 237 -9.47 -14.45 -7.98
C PRO A 237 -10.08 -15.77 -7.51
N HIS A 238 -10.44 -15.90 -6.22
CA HIS A 238 -10.95 -17.15 -5.62
C HIS A 238 -12.45 -17.10 -5.33
N GLY A 239 -13.13 -15.98 -5.58
CA GLY A 239 -14.56 -15.86 -5.36
C GLY A 239 -15.10 -14.44 -5.47
N GLN A 240 -16.27 -14.22 -4.89
CA GLN A 240 -16.87 -12.91 -4.85
C GLN A 240 -16.64 -12.27 -3.48
N ALA A 241 -16.76 -10.95 -3.43
CA ALA A 241 -16.82 -10.23 -2.17
C ALA A 241 -17.86 -9.13 -2.24
N THR A 242 -18.33 -8.72 -1.07
CA THR A 242 -19.06 -7.46 -0.92
C THR A 242 -18.23 -6.53 -0.05
N VAL A 243 -18.19 -5.26 -0.46
CA VAL A 243 -17.48 -4.22 0.27
C VAL A 243 -18.44 -3.09 0.61
N ARG A 244 -18.26 -2.52 1.81
CA ARG A 244 -18.91 -1.31 2.28
C ARG A 244 -17.83 -0.33 2.73
N LEU A 245 -17.88 0.90 2.22
CA LEU A 245 -16.89 1.95 2.38
C LEU A 245 -17.55 3.17 2.99
N GLU A 246 -17.03 3.63 4.12
CA GLU A 246 -17.54 4.79 4.85
C GLU A 246 -16.37 5.76 5.11
N PRO A 247 -16.35 6.93 4.45
CA PRO A 247 -15.35 7.95 4.70
C PRO A 247 -15.35 8.42 6.16
N ALA A 248 -14.17 8.59 6.73
CA ALA A 248 -13.97 9.13 8.08
C ALA A 248 -12.75 10.09 8.09
N ALA A 249 -12.55 10.76 9.22
CA ALA A 249 -11.38 11.62 9.38
C ALA A 249 -10.07 10.81 9.28
N GLY A 250 -9.24 11.15 8.29
CA GLY A 250 -7.92 10.56 8.04
C GLY A 250 -7.91 9.11 7.53
N HIS A 251 -9.06 8.48 7.29
CA HIS A 251 -9.14 7.13 6.72
C HIS A 251 -10.54 6.81 6.19
N VAL A 252 -10.65 5.77 5.37
CA VAL A 252 -11.93 5.15 4.99
C VAL A 252 -12.10 3.85 5.77
N SER A 253 -13.25 3.70 6.43
CA SER A 253 -13.66 2.43 7.04
C SER A 253 -14.11 1.48 5.94
N CYS A 254 -13.42 0.35 5.81
CA CYS A 254 -13.68 -0.66 4.78
C CYS A 254 -14.14 -1.96 5.44
N SER A 255 -15.40 -2.33 5.21
CA SER A 255 -15.97 -3.59 5.67
C SER A 255 -16.15 -4.55 4.50
N LEU A 256 -15.45 -5.68 4.56
CA LEU A 256 -15.41 -6.71 3.53
C LEU A 256 -16.10 -7.98 4.02
N ARG A 257 -16.88 -8.62 3.14
CA ARG A 257 -17.25 -10.03 3.26
C ARG A 257 -16.68 -10.76 2.06
N LEU A 258 -15.82 -11.73 2.30
CA LEU A 258 -15.09 -12.48 1.29
C LEU A 258 -15.62 -13.91 1.24
N THR A 259 -15.75 -14.48 0.04
CA THR A 259 -15.92 -15.94 -0.10
C THR A 259 -14.66 -16.69 0.35
N ASP A 260 -13.47 -16.13 0.05
CA ASP A 260 -12.18 -16.72 0.40
C ASP A 260 -11.25 -15.63 0.97
N LEU A 261 -10.65 -15.91 2.13
CA LEU A 261 -9.76 -14.96 2.81
C LEU A 261 -8.48 -14.64 2.03
N ARG A 262 -8.04 -15.53 1.13
CA ARG A 262 -6.88 -15.31 0.25
C ARG A 262 -7.05 -14.10 -0.66
N ASP A 263 -8.28 -13.67 -0.90
CA ASP A 263 -8.58 -12.53 -1.74
C ASP A 263 -8.55 -11.17 -1.00
N LEU A 264 -8.26 -11.16 0.30
CA LEU A 264 -8.25 -9.93 1.09
C LEU A 264 -7.27 -8.88 0.55
N GLY A 265 -6.05 -9.28 0.20
CA GLY A 265 -5.06 -8.37 -0.41
C GLY A 265 -5.57 -7.75 -1.72
N SER A 266 -6.08 -8.58 -2.64
CA SER A 266 -6.67 -8.14 -3.90
C SER A 266 -7.87 -7.20 -3.69
N ALA A 267 -8.75 -7.52 -2.73
CA ALA A 267 -9.89 -6.68 -2.39
C ALA A 267 -9.45 -5.30 -1.89
N VAL A 268 -8.48 -5.25 -0.96
CA VAL A 268 -7.93 -4.00 -0.44
C VAL A 268 -7.28 -3.20 -1.57
N SER A 269 -6.43 -3.82 -2.39
CA SER A 269 -5.76 -3.15 -3.53
C SER A 269 -6.78 -2.50 -4.48
N ARG A 270 -7.83 -3.23 -4.84
CA ARG A 270 -8.89 -2.72 -5.73
C ARG A 270 -9.72 -1.61 -5.10
N VAL A 271 -10.01 -1.70 -3.80
CA VAL A 271 -10.73 -0.66 -3.06
C VAL A 271 -9.90 0.61 -2.94
N ARG A 272 -8.60 0.49 -2.62
CA ARG A 272 -7.69 1.64 -2.55
C ARG A 272 -7.62 2.35 -3.90
N ARG A 273 -7.55 1.58 -4.99
CA ARG A 273 -7.58 2.11 -6.36
C ARG A 273 -8.93 2.75 -6.72
N LEU A 274 -10.04 2.14 -6.33
CA LEU A 274 -11.38 2.66 -6.60
C LEU A 274 -11.59 4.06 -6.01
N LEU A 275 -11.04 4.30 -4.81
CA LEU A 275 -11.14 5.57 -4.10
C LEU A 275 -9.92 6.49 -4.30
N ASP A 276 -8.95 6.05 -5.10
CA ASP A 276 -7.66 6.70 -5.31
C ASP A 276 -6.93 7.14 -4.01
N LEU A 277 -6.98 6.31 -2.95
CA LEU A 277 -6.50 6.68 -1.61
C LEU A 277 -4.98 6.96 -1.54
N ASP A 278 -4.25 6.53 -2.57
CA ASP A 278 -2.79 6.62 -2.66
C ASP A 278 -2.32 7.82 -3.49
N ALA A 279 -3.22 8.52 -4.20
CA ALA A 279 -2.89 9.67 -5.04
C ALA A 279 -2.46 10.90 -4.24
N ASP A 280 -1.65 11.76 -4.87
CA ASP A 280 -1.32 13.09 -4.35
C ASP A 280 -2.25 14.12 -5.02
N PRO A 281 -3.38 14.46 -4.38
CA PRO A 281 -4.35 15.39 -4.96
C PRO A 281 -3.76 16.77 -5.18
N VAL A 282 -2.86 17.25 -4.29
CA VAL A 282 -2.23 18.56 -4.43
C VAL A 282 -1.38 18.63 -5.70
N ALA A 283 -0.65 17.55 -6.01
CA ALA A 283 0.13 17.46 -7.24
C ALA A 283 -0.76 17.39 -8.49
N VAL A 284 -1.88 16.66 -8.41
CA VAL A 284 -2.87 16.56 -9.49
C VAL A 284 -3.50 17.94 -9.75
N ASP A 285 -4.03 18.59 -8.72
CA ASP A 285 -4.67 19.90 -8.82
C ASP A 285 -3.70 20.94 -9.35
N GLY A 286 -2.45 20.94 -8.86
CA GLY A 286 -1.40 21.84 -9.33
C GLY A 286 -1.07 21.64 -10.82
N PHE A 287 -1.10 20.40 -11.32
CA PHE A 287 -0.90 20.13 -12.75
C PHE A 287 -2.12 20.54 -13.59
N LEU A 288 -3.33 20.18 -13.16
CA LEU A 288 -4.57 20.49 -13.88
C LEU A 288 -4.85 22.01 -13.91
N ALA A 289 -4.49 22.74 -12.86
CA ALA A 289 -4.63 24.20 -12.79
C ALA A 289 -3.77 24.97 -13.81
N ALA A 290 -2.78 24.30 -14.43
CA ALA A 290 -2.03 24.88 -15.54
C ALA A 290 -2.91 25.11 -16.78
N ASP A 291 -3.94 24.28 -16.98
CA ASP A 291 -4.93 24.45 -18.04
C ASP A 291 -6.00 25.49 -17.63
N PRO A 292 -6.18 26.59 -18.37
CA PRO A 292 -7.19 27.60 -18.06
C PRO A 292 -8.63 27.07 -17.98
N ALA A 293 -8.96 26.03 -18.75
CA ALA A 293 -10.30 25.43 -18.76
C ALA A 293 -10.58 24.58 -17.52
N LEU A 294 -9.54 24.00 -16.92
CA LEU A 294 -9.67 23.13 -15.73
C LEU A 294 -9.44 23.85 -14.42
N ARG A 295 -8.71 24.98 -14.42
CA ARG A 295 -8.41 25.79 -13.24
C ARG A 295 -9.62 26.13 -12.34
N PRO A 296 -10.85 26.39 -12.85
CA PRO A 296 -11.98 26.67 -11.97
C PRO A 296 -12.50 25.46 -11.18
N SER A 297 -12.09 24.25 -11.56
CA SER A 297 -12.59 22.98 -11.03
C SER A 297 -11.60 22.28 -10.09
N VAL A 298 -10.44 22.90 -9.81
CA VAL A 298 -9.35 22.37 -8.97
C VAL A 298 -8.86 23.41 -7.97
#